data_AF-A0A1V6H406-F1
#
_entry.id   AF-A0A1V6H406-F1
#
_cell.length_a   1.000
_cell.length_b   1.000
_cell.length_c   1.000
_cell.angle_alpha   90.00
_cell.angle_beta   90.00
_cell.angle_gamma   90.00
#
_symmetry.space_group_name_H-M   'P 1'
#
loop_
_entity.id
_entity.type
_entity.pdbx_description
1 polymer ?
#
loop_
_entity_poly.entity_id
_entity_poly.type
_entity_poly.pdbx_seq_one_letter_code
_entity_poly.pdbx_strand_id
1 'polypeptide(L)'
;MMKRMPLAIILGLAFLLPGPNALCAREKAPLFSLPELESGEQVSLDDFQGQIVVLDFFNANCGDCFRVSWELEADIQAYYAARSGNPHGIAVQVVAVNSEASEQADMAVFLQKTGVELVLDDPAGVLLQRYGGASLPYLVVIDATAAVPAVAAPRIVLRQAKYEGVKKLRDAIDAITGQGAAAAPSPVMRDDAESGADLSLPTLETEPQTAREATLDVAAMIASDVHVADMLAEYRHERPSAEFSLVVSYRPIRMDFKPEQLGLKRHKRLEEDHFGVQGSVSSDLNETLTLKMGGGAYDGFQTYRALWLDEYNRIKFGDRNTSGGGRVGYRDAHPWGYNASPSLRWEYLPDAGFAEAGVSYQYDSVSPGYEGGPPLVRLRDTYETVGGHLAFENVLTRRLRTRVEGRIDDTTEREKRVTLQGALNYALAENWVARLTVGYAKEDPHFSAKSASAVLERDWHGTWFVSVFGRYYEDTSEIDNGIALDAAAPPLKTYQAGLGVRRQGNRAAIKFDIGPCFSRYALHPRRNTDFDQLYKDRDWLSLQAAYQYQF
;
A
#
# COMPACT_ATOMS: atom_id res chain seq x y z
N MET A 1 35.23 -8.74 19.38
CA MET A 1 35.42 -7.28 19.59
C MET A 1 34.59 -6.58 18.53
N MET A 2 33.35 -6.26 18.89
CA MET A 2 32.28 -5.81 18.00
C MET A 2 32.56 -4.39 17.50
N LYS A 3 32.74 -4.20 16.19
CA LYS A 3 32.58 -2.88 15.57
C LYS A 3 31.10 -2.67 15.29
N ARG A 4 30.43 -1.98 16.21
CA ARG A 4 29.15 -1.32 15.95
C ARG A 4 29.41 -0.22 14.92
N MET A 5 28.94 -0.38 13.68
CA MET A 5 28.80 0.73 12.76
C MET A 5 27.46 1.42 13.03
N PRO A 6 27.42 2.76 13.10
CA PRO A 6 26.22 3.48 13.48
C PRO A 6 25.24 3.52 12.30
N LEU A 7 24.02 3.05 12.58
CA LEU A 7 22.79 3.30 11.85
C LEU A 7 22.46 4.80 11.93
N ALA A 8 23.21 5.63 11.21
CA ALA A 8 22.96 7.06 11.07
C ALA A 8 23.45 7.48 9.68
N ILE A 9 22.67 8.30 8.98
CA ILE A 9 22.84 8.74 7.58
C ILE A 9 22.08 7.88 6.54
N ILE A 10 20.76 7.71 6.70
CA ILE A 10 19.78 7.66 5.58
C ILE A 10 18.46 8.34 6.03
N LEU A 11 18.56 9.52 6.65
CA LEU A 11 17.39 10.32 7.04
C LEU A 11 17.73 11.80 6.84
N GLY A 12 17.94 12.22 5.59
CA GLY A 12 18.45 13.57 5.31
C GLY A 12 18.14 14.16 3.94
N LEU A 13 17.39 13.48 3.08
CA LEU A 13 17.11 13.98 1.72
C LEU A 13 15.64 13.77 1.31
N ALA A 14 14.72 14.38 2.06
CA ALA A 14 13.29 14.46 1.66
C ALA A 14 12.58 15.75 2.12
N PHE A 15 13.31 16.75 2.61
CA PHE A 15 12.75 18.08 2.88
C PHE A 15 13.41 19.06 1.92
N LEU A 16 12.72 19.38 0.82
CA LEU A 16 12.75 20.65 0.08
C LEU A 16 12.07 20.46 -1.29
N LEU A 17 10.73 20.39 -1.29
CA LEU A 17 9.94 20.80 -2.45
C LEU A 17 8.79 21.70 -1.95
N PRO A 18 8.65 22.93 -2.47
CA PRO A 18 7.53 23.81 -2.14
C PRO A 18 6.24 23.26 -2.75
N GLY A 19 5.15 23.24 -1.98
CA GLY A 19 3.84 22.72 -2.40
C GLY A 19 3.17 23.59 -3.47
N PRO A 20 2.53 23.00 -4.49
CA PRO A 20 1.82 23.73 -5.54
C PRO A 20 0.35 23.98 -5.15
N ASN A 21 0.07 24.99 -4.33
CA ASN A 21 -1.31 25.38 -3.96
C ASN A 21 -1.67 26.80 -4.45
N ALA A 22 -1.54 27.10 -5.75
CA ALA A 22 -1.79 28.46 -6.23
C ALA A 22 -2.34 28.62 -7.66
N LEU A 23 -3.11 27.66 -8.21
CA LEU A 23 -3.46 27.72 -9.65
C LEU A 23 -4.94 27.72 -10.08
N CYS A 24 -5.94 27.68 -9.20
CA CYS A 24 -7.35 27.61 -9.67
C CYS A 24 -8.25 28.82 -9.37
N ALA A 25 -7.79 29.85 -8.64
CA ALA A 25 -8.68 30.89 -8.08
C ALA A 25 -9.29 31.92 -9.07
N ARG A 26 -9.41 31.63 -10.39
CA ARG A 26 -9.81 32.64 -11.40
C ARG A 26 -10.71 32.18 -12.55
N GLU A 27 -11.23 30.95 -12.56
CA GLU A 27 -12.09 30.48 -13.66
C GLU A 27 -13.56 30.87 -13.45
N LYS A 28 -14.25 31.32 -14.52
CA LYS A 28 -15.69 31.62 -14.49
C LYS A 28 -16.49 30.32 -14.33
N ALA A 29 -17.43 30.30 -13.38
CA ALA A 29 -18.33 29.16 -13.21
C ALA A 29 -19.29 29.05 -14.41
N PRO A 30 -19.39 27.87 -15.06
CA PRO A 30 -20.37 27.64 -16.10
C PRO A 30 -21.79 27.81 -15.57
N LEU A 31 -22.65 28.53 -16.29
CA LEU A 31 -24.07 28.64 -15.90
C LEU A 31 -24.77 27.28 -16.06
N PHE A 32 -25.76 27.04 -15.20
CA PHE A 32 -26.65 25.90 -15.28
C PHE A 32 -28.08 26.26 -14.93
N SER A 33 -28.99 25.43 -15.41
CA SER A 33 -30.40 25.37 -15.04
C SER A 33 -30.80 23.90 -15.13
N LEU A 34 -31.18 23.32 -13.99
CA LEU A 34 -31.55 21.92 -13.87
C LEU A 34 -32.87 21.80 -13.09
N PRO A 35 -33.69 20.77 -13.35
CA PRO A 35 -34.85 20.50 -12.53
C PRO A 35 -34.42 20.03 -11.13
N GLU A 36 -35.06 20.59 -10.10
CA GLU A 36 -35.02 20.04 -8.74
C GLU A 36 -35.81 18.72 -8.70
N LEU A 37 -35.28 17.74 -7.96
CA LEU A 37 -35.67 16.35 -8.02
C LEU A 37 -37.13 16.11 -7.57
N GLU A 38 -37.59 16.76 -6.50
CA GLU A 38 -38.93 16.53 -5.95
C GLU A 38 -40.02 17.36 -6.66
N SER A 39 -39.75 18.64 -6.88
CA SER A 39 -40.69 19.64 -7.40
C SER A 39 -40.69 19.72 -8.92
N GLY A 40 -39.58 19.36 -9.58
CA GLY A 40 -39.36 19.58 -11.01
C GLY A 40 -39.16 21.04 -11.39
N GLU A 41 -39.07 21.96 -10.42
CA GLU A 41 -38.82 23.38 -10.67
C GLU A 41 -37.40 23.59 -11.20
N GLN A 42 -37.23 24.53 -12.14
CA GLN A 42 -35.91 24.84 -12.69
C GLN A 42 -35.13 25.70 -11.70
N VAL A 43 -34.04 25.15 -11.19
CA VAL A 43 -33.08 25.85 -10.34
C VAL A 43 -31.83 26.17 -11.15
N SER A 44 -31.42 27.42 -11.11
CA SER A 44 -30.30 27.98 -11.86
C SER A 44 -29.20 28.50 -10.95
N LEU A 45 -27.98 28.64 -11.47
CA LEU A 45 -26.88 29.24 -10.70
C LEU A 45 -27.19 30.69 -10.29
N ASP A 46 -28.02 31.40 -11.06
CA ASP A 46 -28.41 32.78 -10.79
C ASP A 46 -29.34 32.91 -9.57
N ASP A 47 -30.00 31.84 -9.15
CA ASP A 47 -30.86 31.84 -7.95
C ASP A 47 -30.05 31.93 -6.65
N PHE A 48 -28.74 31.68 -6.72
CA PHE A 48 -27.80 31.76 -5.59
C PHE A 48 -26.96 33.04 -5.59
N GLN A 49 -27.38 34.08 -6.31
CA GLN A 49 -26.68 35.37 -6.29
C GLN A 49 -26.54 35.93 -4.88
N GLY A 50 -25.34 36.40 -4.55
CA GLY A 50 -24.99 36.88 -3.21
C GLY A 50 -24.55 35.80 -2.23
N GLN A 51 -24.46 34.53 -2.66
CA GLN A 51 -24.12 33.39 -1.80
C GLN A 51 -22.83 32.70 -2.24
N ILE A 52 -22.37 31.77 -1.42
CA ILE A 52 -21.35 30.78 -1.75
C ILE A 52 -22.07 29.47 -2.02
N VAL A 53 -21.83 28.87 -3.19
CA VAL A 53 -22.48 27.63 -3.60
C VAL A 53 -21.49 26.48 -3.54
N VAL A 54 -21.86 25.39 -2.89
CA VAL A 54 -21.12 24.14 -2.88
C VAL A 54 -21.91 23.11 -3.69
N LEU A 55 -21.42 22.77 -4.87
CA LEU A 55 -22.01 21.70 -5.68
C LEU A 55 -21.47 20.35 -5.21
N ASP A 56 -22.37 19.46 -4.84
CA ASP A 56 -22.11 18.08 -4.47
C ASP A 56 -22.60 17.13 -5.56
N PHE A 57 -21.72 16.71 -6.45
CA PHE A 57 -22.07 15.77 -7.50
C PHE A 57 -22.00 14.34 -6.95
N PHE A 58 -23.12 13.62 -7.01
CA PHE A 58 -23.26 12.28 -6.42
C PHE A 58 -24.06 11.31 -7.31
N ASN A 59 -24.05 10.03 -6.91
CA ASN A 59 -25.02 9.02 -7.34
C ASN A 59 -25.58 8.32 -6.08
N ALA A 60 -26.88 8.07 -6.02
CA ALA A 60 -27.55 7.38 -4.91
C ALA A 60 -26.98 5.98 -4.59
N ASN A 61 -26.30 5.31 -5.53
CA ASN A 61 -25.70 3.99 -5.38
C ASN A 61 -24.15 4.03 -5.36
N CYS A 62 -23.58 5.18 -4.94
CA CYS A 62 -22.15 5.36 -4.73
C CYS A 62 -21.84 5.31 -3.23
N GLY A 63 -21.04 4.33 -2.81
CA GLY A 63 -20.75 4.09 -1.38
C GLY A 63 -20.07 5.26 -0.68
N ASP A 64 -19.11 5.90 -1.33
CA ASP A 64 -18.41 7.08 -0.77
C ASP A 64 -19.29 8.33 -0.78
N CYS A 65 -20.21 8.45 -1.74
CA CYS A 65 -21.10 9.60 -1.87
C CYS A 65 -22.02 9.76 -0.66
N PHE A 66 -22.51 8.66 -0.06
CA PHE A 66 -23.29 8.73 1.18
C PHE A 66 -22.58 9.48 2.30
N ARG A 67 -21.29 9.16 2.50
CA ARG A 67 -20.51 9.79 3.57
C ARG A 67 -20.25 11.26 3.24
N VAL A 68 -19.84 11.55 2.00
CA VAL A 68 -19.52 12.92 1.58
C VAL A 68 -20.74 13.83 1.66
N SER A 69 -21.88 13.43 1.08
CA SER A 69 -23.11 14.24 1.12
C SER A 69 -23.65 14.43 2.53
N TRP A 70 -23.57 13.41 3.39
CA TRP A 70 -23.92 13.55 4.81
C TRP A 70 -23.00 14.54 5.54
N GLU A 71 -21.67 14.48 5.32
CA GLU A 71 -20.73 15.45 5.88
C GLU A 71 -20.98 16.86 5.34
N LEU A 72 -21.34 17.03 4.07
CA LEU A 72 -21.66 18.35 3.52
C LEU A 72 -22.93 18.94 4.14
N GLU A 73 -23.97 18.14 4.31
CA GLU A 73 -25.20 18.61 4.94
C GLU A 73 -24.97 18.97 6.42
N ALA A 74 -24.34 18.08 7.19
CA ALA A 74 -24.13 18.28 8.62
C ALA A 74 -23.04 19.33 8.93
N ASP A 75 -21.93 19.31 8.21
CA ASP A 75 -20.72 20.05 8.55
C ASP A 75 -20.44 21.25 7.64
N ILE A 76 -21.20 21.45 6.56
CA ILE A 76 -21.17 22.68 5.74
C ILE A 76 -22.51 23.41 5.81
N GLN A 77 -23.60 22.82 5.30
CA GLN A 77 -24.92 23.49 5.23
C GLN A 77 -25.39 23.90 6.63
N ALA A 78 -25.58 22.95 7.55
CA ALA A 78 -26.04 23.24 8.90
C ALA A 78 -25.02 24.08 9.70
N TYR A 79 -23.72 23.86 9.48
CA TYR A 79 -22.64 24.58 10.16
C TYR A 79 -22.66 26.10 9.86
N TYR A 80 -22.79 26.48 8.59
CA TYR A 80 -22.82 27.88 8.16
C TYR A 80 -24.20 28.51 8.34
N ALA A 81 -25.29 27.75 8.20
CA ALA A 81 -26.63 28.22 8.53
C ALA A 81 -26.72 28.64 10.02
N ALA A 82 -26.17 27.84 10.93
CA ALA A 82 -26.14 28.16 12.37
C ALA A 82 -25.30 29.40 12.73
N ARG A 83 -24.45 29.89 11.81
CA ARG A 83 -23.54 31.03 12.01
C ARG A 83 -23.93 32.26 11.19
N SER A 84 -25.08 32.22 10.51
CA SER A 84 -25.52 33.26 9.58
C SER A 84 -24.51 33.51 8.45
N GLY A 85 -23.89 32.44 7.94
CA GLY A 85 -22.93 32.47 6.86
C GLY A 85 -21.48 32.23 7.28
N ASN A 86 -20.56 32.45 6.33
CA ASN A 86 -19.12 32.40 6.57
C ASN A 86 -18.64 33.54 7.50
N PRO A 87 -17.34 33.65 7.87
CA PRO A 87 -16.82 34.74 8.72
C PRO A 87 -17.10 36.16 8.23
N HIS A 88 -17.50 36.32 6.96
CA HIS A 88 -17.87 37.59 6.34
C HIS A 88 -19.40 37.80 6.26
N GLY A 89 -20.19 36.92 6.87
CA GLY A 89 -21.65 36.99 6.88
C GLY A 89 -22.30 36.60 5.55
N ILE A 90 -21.60 35.86 4.71
CA ILE A 90 -22.08 35.44 3.39
C ILE A 90 -22.74 34.06 3.53
N ALA A 91 -23.99 33.94 3.08
CA ALA A 91 -24.72 32.68 3.10
C ALA A 91 -24.01 31.60 2.28
N VAL A 92 -24.05 30.36 2.76
CA VAL A 92 -23.48 29.19 2.11
C VAL A 92 -24.62 28.22 1.81
N GLN A 93 -24.69 27.75 0.56
CA GLN A 93 -25.71 26.82 0.10
C GLN A 93 -25.06 25.60 -0.53
N VAL A 94 -25.34 24.42 0.03
CA VAL A 94 -25.02 23.13 -0.57
C VAL A 94 -26.12 22.76 -1.56
N VAL A 95 -25.73 22.37 -2.77
CA VAL A 95 -26.63 21.93 -3.85
C VAL A 95 -26.15 20.55 -4.29
N ALA A 96 -26.92 19.52 -3.96
CA ALA A 96 -26.61 18.16 -4.39
C ALA A 96 -27.08 17.95 -5.83
N VAL A 97 -26.30 17.25 -6.65
CA VAL A 97 -26.56 17.02 -8.08
C VAL A 97 -26.48 15.53 -8.36
N ASN A 98 -27.62 14.88 -8.56
CA ASN A 98 -27.68 13.49 -8.99
C ASN A 98 -27.15 13.39 -10.43
N SER A 99 -25.94 12.86 -10.59
CA SER A 99 -25.19 12.94 -11.85
C SER A 99 -25.28 11.67 -12.70
N GLU A 100 -26.04 10.67 -12.26
CA GLU A 100 -26.25 9.40 -12.95
C GLU A 100 -27.69 8.91 -12.74
N ALA A 101 -28.16 8.04 -13.64
CA ALA A 101 -29.46 7.39 -13.48
C ALA A 101 -29.48 6.54 -12.20
N SER A 102 -30.50 6.76 -11.36
CA SER A 102 -30.69 6.06 -10.09
C SER A 102 -32.08 5.43 -10.01
N GLU A 103 -32.18 4.30 -9.30
CA GLU A 103 -33.49 3.71 -8.98
C GLU A 103 -34.18 4.55 -7.88
N GLN A 104 -35.50 4.69 -7.96
CA GLN A 104 -36.27 5.48 -6.98
C GLN A 104 -36.07 5.01 -5.53
N ALA A 105 -35.90 3.71 -5.32
CA ALA A 105 -35.66 3.15 -3.99
C ALA A 105 -34.28 3.54 -3.43
N ASP A 106 -33.23 3.50 -4.27
CA ASP A 106 -31.88 3.89 -3.89
C ASP A 106 -31.84 5.39 -3.55
N MET A 107 -32.47 6.22 -4.39
CA MET A 107 -32.57 7.66 -4.15
C MET A 107 -33.32 7.97 -2.86
N ALA A 108 -34.45 7.34 -2.59
CA ALA A 108 -35.20 7.54 -1.34
C ALA A 108 -34.37 7.19 -0.09
N VAL A 109 -33.58 6.11 -0.14
CA VAL A 109 -32.66 5.72 0.94
C VAL A 109 -31.52 6.73 1.09
N PHE A 110 -31.01 7.25 -0.03
CA PHE A 110 -29.98 8.28 -0.03
C PHE A 110 -30.45 9.54 0.70
N LEU A 111 -31.55 10.13 0.25
CA LEU A 111 -32.12 11.35 0.84
C LEU A 111 -32.42 11.18 2.33
N GLN A 112 -33.00 10.05 2.73
CA GLN A 112 -33.30 9.78 4.13
C GLN A 112 -32.04 9.73 5.01
N LYS A 113 -30.93 9.20 4.51
CA LYS A 113 -29.71 8.99 5.29
C LYS A 113 -28.80 10.20 5.33
N THR A 114 -28.69 10.93 4.21
CA THR A 114 -27.81 12.08 4.11
C THR A 114 -28.47 13.35 4.63
N GLY A 115 -29.80 13.45 4.53
CA GLY A 115 -30.57 14.62 4.95
C GLY A 115 -30.47 15.78 3.98
N VAL A 116 -29.93 15.57 2.77
CA VAL A 116 -29.81 16.62 1.75
C VAL A 116 -31.17 17.17 1.36
N GLU A 117 -31.31 18.49 1.40
CA GLU A 117 -32.60 19.16 1.18
C GLU A 117 -32.79 19.64 -0.26
N LEU A 118 -31.71 20.05 -0.94
CA LEU A 118 -31.77 20.60 -2.29
C LEU A 118 -31.01 19.70 -3.27
N VAL A 119 -31.76 18.98 -4.10
CA VAL A 119 -31.21 18.00 -5.04
C VAL A 119 -31.64 18.34 -6.46
N LEU A 120 -30.68 18.54 -7.35
CA LEU A 120 -30.91 18.73 -8.78
C LEU A 120 -30.67 17.42 -9.54
N ASP A 121 -31.43 17.19 -10.60
CA ASP A 121 -31.33 15.97 -11.40
C ASP A 121 -30.58 16.22 -12.73
N ASP A 122 -29.43 15.55 -12.89
CA ASP A 122 -28.59 15.53 -14.10
C ASP A 122 -28.14 14.08 -14.39
N PRO A 123 -29.07 13.15 -14.71
CA PRO A 123 -28.75 11.72 -14.83
C PRO A 123 -27.82 11.40 -16.02
N ALA A 124 -27.58 12.38 -16.90
CA ALA A 124 -26.64 12.28 -18.01
C ALA A 124 -25.23 12.79 -17.66
N GLY A 125 -25.03 13.36 -16.47
CA GLY A 125 -23.75 13.88 -15.98
C GLY A 125 -23.20 15.06 -16.81
N VAL A 126 -24.07 15.80 -17.50
CA VAL A 126 -23.66 16.90 -18.39
C VAL A 126 -23.08 18.06 -17.60
N LEU A 127 -23.66 18.36 -16.43
CA LEU A 127 -23.19 19.41 -15.53
C LEU A 127 -21.88 18.99 -14.85
N LEU A 128 -21.77 17.74 -14.40
CA LEU A 128 -20.54 17.17 -13.84
C LEU A 128 -19.36 17.38 -14.81
N GLN A 129 -19.52 16.94 -16.07
CA GLN A 129 -18.49 17.10 -17.10
C GLN A 129 -18.16 18.57 -17.38
N ARG A 130 -19.19 19.43 -17.44
CA ARG A 130 -19.01 20.88 -17.69
C ARG A 130 -18.20 21.56 -16.59
N TYR A 131 -18.34 21.09 -15.35
CA TYR A 131 -17.58 21.58 -14.21
C TYR A 131 -16.19 20.92 -14.06
N GLY A 132 -15.82 19.99 -14.95
CA GLY A 132 -14.52 19.33 -14.99
C GLY A 132 -14.45 18.03 -14.17
N GLY A 133 -15.59 17.50 -13.73
CA GLY A 133 -15.67 16.21 -13.03
C GLY A 133 -15.69 15.02 -14.00
N ALA A 134 -14.98 13.96 -13.63
CA ALA A 134 -14.90 12.70 -14.39
C ALA A 134 -15.31 11.45 -13.57
N SER A 135 -15.47 11.60 -12.26
CA SER A 135 -15.85 10.56 -11.30
C SER A 135 -16.68 11.17 -10.17
N LEU A 136 -17.34 10.32 -9.38
CA LEU A 136 -18.16 10.69 -8.24
C LEU A 136 -17.58 10.07 -6.95
N PRO A 137 -17.66 10.74 -5.79
CA PRO A 137 -18.21 12.09 -5.59
C PRO A 137 -17.26 13.17 -6.14
N TYR A 138 -17.81 14.28 -6.62
CA TYR A 138 -17.04 15.44 -7.10
C TYR A 138 -17.61 16.72 -6.50
N LEU A 139 -16.76 17.62 -6.02
CA LEU A 139 -17.19 18.86 -5.36
C LEU A 139 -16.68 20.11 -6.06
N VAL A 140 -17.50 21.15 -6.05
CA VAL A 140 -17.12 22.48 -6.54
C VAL A 140 -17.57 23.54 -5.55
N VAL A 141 -16.68 24.46 -5.17
CA VAL A 141 -17.04 25.68 -4.44
C VAL A 141 -17.06 26.84 -5.42
N ILE A 142 -18.19 27.54 -5.47
CA ILE A 142 -18.44 28.68 -6.33
C ILE A 142 -18.66 29.91 -5.46
N ASP A 143 -17.91 30.97 -5.77
CA ASP A 143 -18.17 32.29 -5.25
C ASP A 143 -19.15 33.01 -6.19
N ALA A 144 -20.41 33.10 -5.77
CA ALA A 144 -21.49 33.81 -6.45
C ALA A 144 -21.84 35.14 -5.73
N THR A 145 -20.91 35.70 -4.96
CA THR A 145 -21.15 36.86 -4.08
C THR A 145 -21.23 38.20 -4.82
N ALA A 146 -20.91 38.22 -6.11
CA ALA A 146 -21.02 39.43 -6.92
C ALA A 146 -22.49 39.87 -7.01
N ALA A 147 -22.81 41.01 -6.38
CA ALA A 147 -24.17 41.51 -6.25
C ALA A 147 -24.87 41.90 -7.57
N VAL A 148 -24.13 41.96 -8.70
CA VAL A 148 -24.68 42.29 -10.03
C VAL A 148 -23.90 41.51 -11.12
N PRO A 149 -24.57 40.76 -12.03
CA PRO A 149 -23.91 40.01 -13.11
C PRO A 149 -23.00 40.86 -14.02
N ALA A 150 -23.25 42.17 -14.08
CA ALA A 150 -22.49 43.13 -14.88
C ALA A 150 -21.12 43.52 -14.26
N VAL A 151 -20.87 43.19 -12.99
CA VAL A 151 -19.66 43.62 -12.26
C VAL A 151 -18.65 42.49 -12.09
N ALA A 152 -19.09 41.24 -11.87
CA ALA A 152 -18.24 40.04 -11.92
C ALA A 152 -19.12 38.79 -12.07
N ALA A 153 -18.69 37.83 -12.89
CA ALA A 153 -19.37 36.54 -13.01
C ALA A 153 -19.03 35.63 -11.82
N PRO A 154 -19.93 34.70 -11.44
CA PRO A 154 -19.63 33.66 -10.47
C PRO A 154 -18.34 32.93 -10.86
N ARG A 155 -17.49 32.63 -9.87
CA ARG A 155 -16.17 32.04 -10.10
C ARG A 155 -16.01 30.74 -9.32
N ILE A 156 -15.30 29.80 -9.92
CA ILE A 156 -14.92 28.57 -9.25
C ILE A 156 -13.71 28.87 -8.36
N VAL A 157 -13.85 28.58 -7.07
CA VAL A 157 -12.82 28.78 -6.05
C VAL A 157 -12.10 27.46 -5.76
N LEU A 158 -12.83 26.35 -5.81
CA LEU A 158 -12.30 25.00 -5.56
C LEU A 158 -13.01 23.99 -6.46
N ARG A 159 -12.24 23.03 -6.97
CA ARG A 159 -12.70 21.77 -7.56
C ARG A 159 -12.04 20.63 -6.79
N GLN A 160 -12.77 19.54 -6.58
CA GLN A 160 -12.26 18.43 -5.80
C GLN A 160 -12.82 17.10 -6.30
N ALA A 161 -11.98 16.29 -6.94
CA ALA A 161 -12.31 14.93 -7.36
C ALA A 161 -12.12 13.88 -6.26
N LYS A 162 -11.21 14.12 -5.31
CA LYS A 162 -11.03 13.29 -4.13
C LYS A 162 -11.38 14.10 -2.89
N TYR A 163 -12.39 13.67 -2.14
CA TYR A 163 -12.80 14.35 -0.92
C TYR A 163 -11.70 14.28 0.15
N GLU A 164 -11.10 15.43 0.47
CA GLU A 164 -10.01 15.60 1.46
C GLU A 164 -10.52 16.07 2.83
N GLY A 165 -11.84 16.00 3.06
CA GLY A 165 -12.47 16.39 4.31
C GLY A 165 -12.99 17.83 4.36
N VAL A 166 -13.89 18.07 5.30
CA VAL A 166 -14.61 19.33 5.53
C VAL A 166 -13.69 20.55 5.71
N LYS A 167 -12.50 20.38 6.30
CA LYS A 167 -11.60 21.50 6.60
C LYS A 167 -11.20 22.28 5.35
N LYS A 168 -10.81 21.58 4.27
CA LYS A 168 -10.39 22.24 3.02
C LYS A 168 -11.53 23.03 2.37
N LEU A 169 -12.76 22.52 2.49
CA LEU A 169 -13.96 23.22 2.05
C LEU A 169 -14.21 24.46 2.90
N ARG A 170 -14.14 24.35 4.23
CA ARG A 170 -14.31 25.49 5.13
C ARG A 170 -13.26 26.56 4.89
N ASP A 171 -11.99 26.19 4.74
CA ASP A 171 -10.91 27.13 4.43
C ASP A 171 -11.18 27.89 3.10
N ALA A 172 -11.68 27.18 2.08
CA ALA A 172 -12.04 27.80 0.80
C ALA A 172 -13.27 28.71 0.89
N ILE A 173 -14.29 28.32 1.66
CA ILE A 173 -15.52 29.08 1.89
C ILE A 173 -15.24 30.34 2.73
N ASP A 174 -14.43 30.20 3.79
CA ASP A 174 -14.08 31.28 4.70
C ASP A 174 -13.16 32.32 4.04
N ALA A 175 -12.38 31.92 3.03
CA ALA A 175 -11.56 32.83 2.24
C ALA A 175 -12.37 33.72 1.27
N ILE A 176 -13.67 33.46 1.06
CA ILE A 176 -14.53 34.25 0.17
C ILE A 176 -15.05 35.48 0.93
N THR A 177 -14.53 36.65 0.57
CA THR A 177 -14.81 37.93 1.26
C THR A 177 -15.93 38.76 0.65
N GLY A 178 -16.48 38.35 -0.51
CA GLY A 178 -17.48 39.15 -1.24
C GLY A 178 -16.91 40.37 -1.99
N GLN A 179 -15.63 40.68 -1.82
CA GLN A 179 -14.98 41.80 -2.52
C GLN A 179 -14.33 41.28 -3.80
N GLY A 180 -14.76 41.83 -4.95
CA GLY A 180 -14.09 41.62 -6.23
C GLY A 180 -12.60 41.94 -6.09
N ALA A 181 -11.73 41.02 -6.50
CA ALA A 181 -10.30 41.07 -6.21
C ALA A 181 -9.70 42.46 -6.54
N ALA A 182 -9.44 43.24 -5.49
CA ALA A 182 -8.68 44.47 -5.63
C ALA A 182 -7.28 44.11 -6.17
N ALA A 183 -6.87 44.82 -7.22
CA ALA A 183 -5.53 44.71 -7.76
C ALA A 183 -4.50 44.86 -6.63
N ALA A 184 -3.55 43.93 -6.58
CA ALA A 184 -2.48 43.93 -5.59
C ALA A 184 -1.77 45.30 -5.52
N PRO A 185 -1.61 45.91 -4.34
CA PRO A 185 -0.62 46.95 -4.15
C PRO A 185 0.75 46.32 -3.90
N SER A 186 1.75 46.78 -4.65
CA SER A 186 3.17 46.52 -4.44
C SER A 186 3.63 46.93 -3.02
N PRO A 187 4.72 46.34 -2.49
CA PRO A 187 5.09 46.49 -1.09
C PRO A 187 5.73 47.86 -0.82
N VAL A 188 5.26 48.55 0.23
CA VAL A 188 5.98 49.65 0.86
C VAL A 188 6.04 49.37 2.37
N MET A 189 7.25 49.51 2.92
CA MET A 189 7.59 49.29 4.33
C MET A 189 7.37 50.54 5.19
N ARG A 190 6.89 50.30 6.44
CA ARG A 190 7.08 51.02 7.72
C ARG A 190 6.41 52.41 7.91
N ASP A 191 5.91 52.81 9.08
CA ASP A 191 6.07 52.39 10.50
C ASP A 191 4.84 52.80 11.36
N ASP A 192 4.68 52.09 12.49
CA ASP A 192 4.17 52.46 13.83
C ASP A 192 2.79 53.13 14.06
N ALA A 193 1.91 52.47 14.84
CA ALA A 193 1.66 52.78 16.27
C ALA A 193 0.42 52.05 16.84
N GLU A 194 0.48 51.81 18.15
CA GLU A 194 -0.31 50.95 19.04
C GLU A 194 -1.85 51.13 19.10
N SER A 195 -2.53 50.03 19.46
CA SER A 195 -3.35 49.89 20.70
C SER A 195 -4.71 49.25 20.46
N GLY A 196 -5.00 48.18 21.20
CA GLY A 196 -6.33 47.59 21.29
C GLY A 196 -6.27 46.16 21.82
N ALA A 197 -6.36 46.01 23.14
CA ALA A 197 -6.53 44.73 23.81
C ALA A 197 -7.81 44.04 23.31
N ASP A 198 -7.70 42.76 22.92
CA ASP A 198 -8.84 41.86 23.05
C ASP A 198 -8.41 40.42 23.30
N LEU A 199 -9.19 39.75 24.13
CA LEU A 199 -8.93 38.45 24.72
C LEU A 199 -8.90 37.35 23.64
N SER A 200 -7.71 36.84 23.32
CA SER A 200 -7.57 35.62 22.51
C SER A 200 -7.80 34.38 23.37
N LEU A 201 -9.00 33.80 23.23
CA LEU A 201 -9.19 32.37 23.48
C LEU A 201 -8.24 31.58 22.57
N PRO A 202 -7.59 30.50 23.05
CA PRO A 202 -6.71 29.72 22.21
C PRO A 202 -7.52 29.09 21.07
N THR A 203 -7.16 29.42 19.83
CA THR A 203 -7.63 28.75 18.63
C THR A 203 -7.31 27.27 18.78
N LEU A 204 -8.34 26.42 18.87
CA LEU A 204 -8.18 24.97 18.74
C LEU A 204 -7.65 24.70 17.34
N GLU A 205 -6.34 24.49 17.24
CA GLU A 205 -5.67 23.98 16.05
C GLU A 205 -6.23 22.58 15.75
N THR A 206 -7.29 22.50 14.95
CA THR A 206 -7.68 21.25 14.31
C THR A 206 -6.61 20.93 13.26
N GLU A 207 -5.62 20.15 13.69
CA GLU A 207 -4.60 19.58 12.81
C GLU A 207 -5.27 18.92 11.59
N PRO A 208 -4.71 19.06 10.38
CA PRO A 208 -5.20 18.32 9.21
C PRO A 208 -5.28 16.82 9.56
N GLN A 209 -6.41 16.18 9.23
CA GLN A 209 -6.66 14.76 9.51
C GLN A 209 -5.56 13.93 8.85
N THR A 210 -4.53 13.66 9.63
CA THR A 210 -3.42 12.78 9.30
C THR A 210 -3.86 11.41 9.75
N ALA A 211 -4.18 10.54 8.79
CA ALA A 211 -4.49 9.15 9.13
C ALA A 211 -3.17 8.48 9.51
N ARG A 212 -3.10 8.01 10.75
CA ARG A 212 -1.98 7.23 11.25
C ARG A 212 -2.49 5.83 11.50
N GLU A 213 -1.72 4.86 11.07
CA GLU A 213 -2.04 3.46 11.24
C GLU A 213 -0.80 2.71 11.73
N ALA A 214 -1.00 1.82 12.69
CA ALA A 214 0.02 0.87 13.11
C ALA A 214 -0.50 -0.55 12.92
N THR A 215 0.33 -1.39 12.30
CA THR A 215 0.04 -2.80 12.07
C THR A 215 1.13 -3.65 12.70
N LEU A 216 0.72 -4.71 13.40
CA LEU A 216 1.60 -5.76 13.91
C LEU A 216 1.15 -7.08 13.29
N ASP A 217 2.00 -7.69 12.47
CA ASP A 217 1.77 -9.00 11.87
C ASP A 217 2.79 -10.01 12.43
N VAL A 218 2.31 -11.18 12.79
CA VAL A 218 3.13 -12.29 13.27
C VAL A 218 2.74 -13.54 12.50
N ALA A 219 3.69 -14.09 11.75
CA ALA A 219 3.53 -15.35 11.03
C ALA A 219 4.49 -16.41 11.59
N ALA A 220 4.06 -17.67 11.66
CA ALA A 220 4.90 -18.77 12.10
C ALA A 220 4.69 -20.03 11.25
N MET A 221 5.79 -20.70 10.95
CA MET A 221 5.86 -21.99 10.29
C MET A 221 6.60 -22.97 11.20
N ILE A 222 5.89 -23.98 11.67
CA ILE A 222 6.38 -24.91 12.70
C ILE A 222 6.33 -26.34 12.17
N ALA A 223 7.49 -26.98 12.04
CA ALA A 223 7.64 -28.41 11.76
C ALA A 223 8.36 -29.11 12.92
N SER A 224 8.53 -30.43 12.79
CA SER A 224 9.17 -31.27 13.82
C SER A 224 10.61 -30.87 14.17
N ASP A 225 11.34 -30.24 13.25
CA ASP A 225 12.77 -29.93 13.36
C ASP A 225 13.13 -28.49 13.00
N VAL A 226 12.17 -27.69 12.51
CA VAL A 226 12.39 -26.32 12.06
C VAL A 226 11.23 -25.45 12.53
N HIS A 227 11.57 -24.31 13.13
CA HIS A 227 10.66 -23.27 13.55
C HIS A 227 11.13 -21.95 12.97
N VAL A 228 10.28 -21.31 12.17
CA VAL A 228 10.52 -19.96 11.66
C VAL A 228 9.34 -19.12 12.07
N ALA A 229 9.59 -17.97 12.69
CA ALA A 229 8.58 -16.96 12.93
C ALA A 229 9.03 -15.65 12.31
N ASP A 230 8.10 -14.85 11.83
CA ASP A 230 8.33 -13.51 11.28
C ASP A 230 7.41 -12.54 12.02
N MET A 231 7.98 -11.46 12.52
CA MET A 231 7.28 -10.40 13.24
C MET A 231 7.50 -9.10 12.49
N LEU A 232 6.43 -8.48 12.03
CA LEU A 232 6.44 -7.26 11.23
C LEU A 232 5.65 -6.17 11.97
N ALA A 233 6.31 -5.04 12.23
CA ALA A 233 5.67 -3.85 12.73
C ALA A 233 5.71 -2.77 11.65
N GLU A 234 4.55 -2.32 11.21
CA GLU A 234 4.38 -1.26 10.22
C GLU A 234 3.76 -0.03 10.85
N TYR A 235 4.28 1.13 10.50
CA TYR A 235 3.68 2.42 10.80
C TYR A 235 3.47 3.18 9.50
N ARG A 236 2.21 3.52 9.22
CA ARG A 236 1.80 4.29 8.04
C ARG A 236 1.25 5.64 8.47
N HIS A 237 1.62 6.68 7.73
CA HIS A 237 1.20 8.04 7.97
C HIS A 237 0.81 8.67 6.65
N GLU A 238 -0.50 8.88 6.47
CA GLU A 238 -1.06 9.54 5.30
C GLU A 238 -1.18 11.05 5.55
N ARG A 239 -0.67 11.84 4.62
CA ARG A 239 -0.83 13.30 4.53
C ARG A 239 -1.50 13.64 3.19
N PRO A 240 -2.09 14.84 3.03
CA PRO A 240 -2.88 15.17 1.84
C PRO A 240 -2.19 14.99 0.48
N SER A 241 -0.86 15.11 0.40
CA SER A 241 -0.10 15.00 -0.85
C SER A 241 1.01 13.95 -0.82
N ALA A 242 1.14 13.23 0.31
CA ALA A 242 2.21 12.27 0.49
C ALA A 242 1.85 11.23 1.54
N GLU A 243 2.32 10.02 1.35
CA GLU A 243 2.21 8.94 2.33
C GLU A 243 3.60 8.43 2.68
N PHE A 244 3.79 8.14 3.96
CA PHE A 244 4.99 7.53 4.49
C PHE A 244 4.64 6.20 5.13
N SER A 245 5.45 5.17 4.86
CA SER A 245 5.41 3.91 5.60
C SER A 245 6.80 3.53 6.10
N LEU A 246 6.84 2.94 7.30
CA LEU A 246 8.03 2.35 7.89
C LEU A 246 7.67 0.95 8.40
N VAL A 247 8.41 -0.05 7.94
CA VAL A 247 8.28 -1.44 8.33
C VAL A 247 9.57 -1.89 9.01
N VAL A 248 9.44 -2.50 10.19
CA VAL A 248 10.53 -3.17 10.90
C VAL A 248 10.17 -4.64 11.02
N SER A 249 11.11 -5.52 10.68
CA SER A 249 10.93 -6.98 10.73
C SER A 249 11.95 -7.65 11.64
N TYR A 250 11.49 -8.68 12.36
CA TYR A 250 12.32 -9.56 13.16
C TYR A 250 11.90 -11.01 12.93
N ARG A 251 12.86 -11.83 12.49
CA ARG A 251 12.65 -13.23 12.14
C ARG A 251 13.61 -14.14 12.90
N PRO A 252 13.17 -14.77 13.99
CA PRO A 252 13.92 -15.84 14.62
C PRO A 252 13.78 -17.14 13.83
N ILE A 253 14.92 -17.79 13.57
CA ILE A 253 15.01 -19.13 12.99
C ILE A 253 15.57 -20.06 14.06
N ARG A 254 14.87 -21.17 14.34
CA ARG A 254 15.39 -22.26 15.18
C ARG A 254 15.27 -23.58 14.43
N MET A 255 16.35 -24.35 14.38
CA MET A 255 16.27 -25.70 13.83
C MET A 255 17.18 -26.68 14.54
N ASP A 256 16.77 -27.94 14.54
CA ASP A 256 17.65 -29.04 14.87
C ASP A 256 18.58 -29.30 13.67
N PHE A 257 19.88 -29.32 13.90
CA PHE A 257 20.90 -29.66 12.92
C PHE A 257 21.45 -31.05 13.22
N LYS A 258 21.12 -31.99 12.33
CA LYS A 258 21.38 -33.44 12.44
C LYS A 258 21.94 -33.98 11.12
N PRO A 259 23.12 -33.53 10.65
CA PRO A 259 23.73 -34.11 9.45
C PRO A 259 24.21 -35.53 9.77
N GLU A 260 24.07 -36.42 8.79
CA GLU A 260 24.66 -37.75 8.82
C GLU A 260 25.80 -37.77 7.82
N GLN A 261 27.03 -37.52 8.30
CA GLN A 261 28.22 -37.46 7.47
C GLN A 261 29.08 -38.70 7.73
N LEU A 262 29.35 -39.51 6.70
CA LEU A 262 30.19 -40.72 6.83
C LEU A 262 29.74 -41.66 7.98
N GLY A 263 28.44 -41.69 8.31
CA GLY A 263 27.88 -42.48 9.42
C GLY A 263 28.05 -41.87 10.82
N LEU A 264 28.63 -40.67 10.96
CA LEU A 264 28.72 -39.93 12.21
C LEU A 264 27.55 -38.95 12.33
N LYS A 265 26.67 -39.18 13.31
CA LYS A 265 25.56 -38.28 13.63
C LYS A 265 26.04 -37.18 14.57
N ARG A 266 25.84 -35.92 14.17
CA ARG A 266 25.99 -34.77 15.06
C ARG A 266 24.61 -34.25 15.43
N HIS A 267 24.50 -33.65 16.61
CA HIS A 267 23.28 -32.98 17.04
C HIS A 267 23.64 -31.62 17.60
N LYS A 268 23.11 -30.58 16.98
CA LYS A 268 23.24 -29.20 17.43
C LYS A 268 21.91 -28.48 17.20
N ARG A 269 21.53 -27.57 18.08
CA ARG A 269 20.44 -26.64 17.81
C ARG A 269 21.02 -25.36 17.22
N LEU A 270 20.53 -24.95 16.06
CA LEU A 270 20.89 -23.68 15.44
C LEU A 270 19.80 -22.66 15.76
N GLU A 271 20.24 -21.47 16.13
CA GLU A 271 19.39 -20.33 16.40
C GLU A 271 20.03 -19.12 15.73
N GLU A 272 19.25 -18.37 14.98
CA GLU A 272 19.69 -17.18 14.26
C GLU A 272 18.58 -16.15 14.25
N ASP A 273 18.97 -14.88 14.35
CA ASP A 273 18.07 -13.74 14.29
C ASP A 273 18.30 -12.99 12.98
N HIS A 274 17.21 -12.67 12.28
CA HIS A 274 17.23 -11.79 11.13
C HIS A 274 16.45 -10.51 11.43
N PHE A 275 17.05 -9.36 11.13
CA PHE A 275 16.44 -8.04 11.30
C PHE A 275 16.32 -7.34 9.96
N GLY A 276 15.19 -6.70 9.70
CA GLY A 276 14.97 -5.89 8.50
C GLY A 276 14.33 -4.55 8.82
N VAL A 277 14.63 -3.55 7.99
CA VAL A 277 13.94 -2.26 7.99
C VAL A 277 13.66 -1.84 6.56
N GLN A 278 12.46 -1.37 6.30
CA GLN A 278 12.05 -0.86 4.99
C GLN A 278 11.23 0.42 5.17
N GLY A 279 11.54 1.44 4.38
CA GLY A 279 10.79 2.68 4.33
C GLY A 279 10.28 2.94 2.92
N SER A 280 9.09 3.52 2.81
CA SER A 280 8.61 4.04 1.55
C SER A 280 7.96 5.41 1.71
N VAL A 281 8.07 6.20 0.65
CA VAL A 281 7.40 7.49 0.50
C VAL A 281 6.69 7.47 -0.84
N SER A 282 5.42 7.85 -0.86
CA SER A 282 4.71 8.20 -2.09
C SER A 282 4.31 9.67 -2.08
N SER A 283 4.38 10.30 -3.24
CA SER A 283 4.00 11.70 -3.43
C SER A 283 3.25 11.85 -4.74
N ASP A 284 2.13 12.56 -4.70
CA ASP A 284 1.35 12.86 -5.90
C ASP A 284 2.06 13.98 -6.67
N LEU A 285 2.40 13.70 -7.93
CA LEU A 285 3.01 14.67 -8.84
C LEU A 285 1.93 15.50 -9.55
N ASN A 286 0.78 14.88 -9.81
CA ASN A 286 -0.46 15.48 -10.30
C ASN A 286 -1.65 14.57 -9.95
N GLU A 287 -2.86 14.90 -10.42
CA GLU A 287 -4.10 14.16 -10.13
C GLU A 287 -4.12 12.69 -10.60
N THR A 288 -3.22 12.31 -11.51
CA THR A 288 -3.18 10.95 -12.11
C THR A 288 -1.86 10.23 -11.86
N LEU A 289 -0.83 10.92 -11.35
CA LEU A 289 0.53 10.42 -11.36
C LEU A 289 1.14 10.52 -9.96
N THR A 290 1.48 9.35 -9.40
CA THR A 290 2.11 9.23 -8.08
C THR A 290 3.50 8.64 -8.23
N LEU A 291 4.49 9.33 -7.67
CA LEU A 291 5.85 8.82 -7.55
C LEU A 291 5.98 8.07 -6.23
N LYS A 292 6.51 6.84 -6.28
CA LYS A 292 6.84 6.06 -5.08
C LYS A 292 8.33 5.81 -5.03
N MET A 293 8.90 5.95 -3.85
CA MET A 293 10.29 5.60 -3.56
C MET A 293 10.30 4.69 -2.34
N GLY A 294 10.87 3.50 -2.51
CA GLY A 294 11.08 2.57 -1.41
C GLY A 294 12.56 2.22 -1.27
N GLY A 295 12.97 1.86 -0.07
CA GLY A 295 14.28 1.29 0.19
C GLY A 295 14.35 0.62 1.56
N GLY A 296 15.27 -0.33 1.70
CA GLY A 296 15.41 -1.09 2.93
C GLY A 296 16.75 -1.78 3.05
N ALA A 297 17.00 -2.33 4.23
CA ALA A 297 18.18 -3.11 4.53
C ALA A 297 17.84 -4.24 5.52
N TYR A 298 18.65 -5.29 5.50
CA TYR A 298 18.54 -6.40 6.44
C TYR A 298 19.91 -6.92 6.88
N ASP A 299 19.90 -7.61 8.01
CA ASP A 299 21.04 -8.30 8.61
C ASP A 299 20.59 -9.69 9.09
N GLY A 300 21.38 -10.71 8.78
CA GLY A 300 21.11 -12.11 9.15
C GLY A 300 20.67 -12.99 7.98
N PHE A 301 20.59 -14.30 8.25
CA PHE A 301 20.25 -15.30 7.23
C PHE A 301 18.79 -15.18 6.77
N GLN A 302 18.57 -15.03 5.46
CA GLN A 302 17.22 -14.92 4.90
C GLN A 302 16.38 -16.20 5.03
N THR A 303 17.03 -17.38 5.05
CA THR A 303 16.36 -18.68 5.09
C THR A 303 17.05 -19.64 6.05
N TYR A 304 16.28 -20.57 6.63
CA TYR A 304 16.84 -21.66 7.45
C TYR A 304 17.77 -22.56 6.61
N ARG A 305 17.54 -22.68 5.30
CA ARG A 305 18.42 -23.43 4.41
C ARG A 305 19.82 -22.85 4.35
N ALA A 306 19.93 -21.53 4.19
CA ALA A 306 21.23 -20.85 4.17
C ALA A 306 21.99 -21.03 5.49
N LEU A 307 21.28 -20.94 6.63
CA LEU A 307 21.85 -21.19 7.96
C LEU A 307 22.33 -22.65 8.13
N TRP A 308 21.55 -23.62 7.63
CA TRP A 308 21.95 -25.03 7.66
C TRP A 308 23.20 -25.28 6.81
N LEU A 309 23.27 -24.69 5.61
CA LEU A 309 24.40 -24.82 4.70
C LEU A 309 25.68 -24.18 5.25
N ASP A 310 25.57 -23.02 5.91
CA ASP A 310 26.68 -22.39 6.63
C ASP A 310 27.25 -23.32 7.71
N GLU A 311 26.41 -23.88 8.57
CA GLU A 311 26.85 -24.83 9.61
C GLU A 311 27.48 -26.09 9.00
N TYR A 312 26.87 -26.63 7.94
CA TYR A 312 27.38 -27.82 7.24
C TYR A 312 28.78 -27.54 6.66
N ASN A 313 28.96 -26.42 5.96
CA ASN A 313 30.25 -26.05 5.39
C ASN A 313 31.28 -25.77 6.49
N ARG A 314 30.87 -25.15 7.60
CA ARG A 314 31.75 -24.93 8.76
C ARG A 314 32.23 -26.23 9.39
N ILE A 315 31.41 -27.27 9.45
CA ILE A 315 31.83 -28.57 9.96
C ILE A 315 32.71 -29.32 8.96
N LYS A 316 32.34 -29.26 7.67
CA LYS A 316 33.05 -29.96 6.59
C LYS A 316 34.45 -29.40 6.36
N PHE A 317 34.59 -28.08 6.44
CA PHE A 317 35.80 -27.33 6.08
C PHE A 317 36.41 -26.53 7.24
N GLY A 318 35.83 -26.59 8.44
CA GLY A 318 36.38 -25.95 9.64
C GLY A 318 37.70 -26.59 10.06
N ASP A 319 38.60 -25.77 10.63
CA ASP A 319 40.01 -26.05 10.96
C ASP A 319 40.32 -27.54 11.25
N ARG A 320 40.64 -28.28 10.18
CA ARG A 320 41.53 -29.43 10.30
C ARG A 320 42.94 -28.85 10.31
N ASN A 321 43.64 -29.00 11.43
CA ASN A 321 45.08 -28.79 11.52
C ASN A 321 45.75 -29.58 10.39
N THR A 322 45.97 -28.95 9.24
CA THR A 322 46.85 -29.48 8.21
C THR A 322 48.26 -29.29 8.75
N SER A 323 48.99 -30.38 8.87
CA SER A 323 50.39 -30.46 9.33
C SER A 323 51.36 -29.80 8.34
N GLY A 324 51.07 -28.55 7.96
CA GLY A 324 51.68 -27.81 6.85
C GLY A 324 51.20 -26.36 6.77
N GLY A 325 51.25 -25.61 7.88
CA GLY A 325 51.53 -24.16 7.91
C GLY A 325 50.63 -23.15 7.17
N GLY A 326 49.51 -23.54 6.55
CA GLY A 326 48.60 -22.63 5.84
C GLY A 326 47.18 -22.68 6.39
N ARG A 327 46.69 -21.56 6.95
CA ARG A 327 45.28 -21.39 7.37
C ARG A 327 44.38 -21.27 6.12
N VAL A 328 43.89 -22.39 5.61
CA VAL A 328 42.89 -22.44 4.54
C VAL A 328 41.64 -23.16 5.06
N GLY A 329 41.01 -22.56 6.07
CA GLY A 329 39.77 -23.06 6.68
C GLY A 329 38.54 -22.26 6.27
N TYR A 330 37.37 -22.80 6.62
CA TYR A 330 36.08 -22.13 6.50
C TYR A 330 36.10 -20.70 7.07
N ARG A 331 35.40 -19.77 6.41
CA ARG A 331 35.16 -18.40 6.90
C ARG A 331 33.69 -18.21 7.18
N ASP A 332 33.36 -17.77 8.38
CA ASP A 332 31.98 -17.52 8.81
C ASP A 332 31.29 -16.47 7.93
N ALA A 333 30.07 -16.79 7.51
CA ALA A 333 29.22 -15.87 6.75
C ALA A 333 28.47 -14.93 7.70
N HIS A 334 28.32 -13.68 7.28
CA HIS A 334 27.48 -12.70 7.97
C HIS A 334 26.59 -12.06 6.90
N PRO A 335 25.45 -12.69 6.55
CA PRO A 335 24.61 -12.23 5.46
C PRO A 335 23.95 -10.88 5.78
N TRP A 336 23.89 -9.99 4.80
CA TRP A 336 23.23 -8.68 4.89
C TRP A 336 22.93 -8.16 3.49
N GLY A 337 22.02 -7.20 3.37
CA GLY A 337 21.73 -6.60 2.07
C GLY A 337 20.93 -5.32 2.16
N TYR A 338 20.80 -4.64 1.03
CA TYR A 338 19.99 -3.44 0.90
C TYR A 338 19.33 -3.35 -0.47
N ASN A 339 18.24 -2.59 -0.54
CA ASN A 339 17.51 -2.38 -1.78
C ASN A 339 16.99 -0.94 -1.90
N ALA A 340 16.71 -0.56 -3.14
CA ALA A 340 16.00 0.66 -3.51
C ALA A 340 15.09 0.37 -4.70
N SER A 341 13.86 0.88 -4.66
CA SER A 341 12.86 0.59 -5.68
C SER A 341 11.97 1.81 -5.96
N PRO A 342 12.38 2.72 -6.86
CA PRO A 342 11.49 3.75 -7.37
C PRO A 342 10.45 3.17 -8.35
N SER A 343 9.21 3.62 -8.22
CA SER A 343 8.14 3.33 -9.18
C SER A 343 7.29 4.57 -9.45
N LEU A 344 6.66 4.58 -10.63
CA LEU A 344 5.73 5.60 -11.06
C LEU A 344 4.39 4.92 -11.31
N ARG A 345 3.36 5.37 -10.60
CA ARG A 345 1.98 4.92 -10.75
C ARG A 345 1.20 5.96 -11.53
N TRP A 346 0.57 5.52 -12.61
CA TRP A 346 -0.32 6.31 -13.44
C TRP A 346 -1.75 5.76 -13.35
N GLU A 347 -2.64 6.53 -12.76
CA GLU A 347 -4.08 6.28 -12.71
C GLU A 347 -4.72 6.82 -13.99
N TYR A 348 -4.86 5.94 -14.98
CA TYR A 348 -5.49 6.30 -16.26
C TYR A 348 -7.01 6.21 -16.21
N LEU A 349 -7.57 5.54 -15.20
CA LEU A 349 -8.99 5.56 -14.83
C LEU A 349 -9.08 5.83 -13.33
N PRO A 350 -9.54 7.02 -12.90
CA PRO A 350 -9.68 7.35 -11.48
C PRO A 350 -10.40 6.25 -10.71
N ASP A 351 -9.78 5.76 -9.63
CA ASP A 351 -10.26 4.71 -8.72
C ASP A 351 -10.58 3.33 -9.34
N ALA A 352 -10.52 3.21 -10.67
CA ALA A 352 -10.92 2.01 -11.39
C ALA A 352 -9.77 1.35 -12.14
N GLY A 353 -8.67 2.06 -12.44
CA GLY A 353 -7.54 1.45 -13.11
C GLY A 353 -6.25 2.25 -13.09
N PHE A 354 -5.14 1.54 -12.89
CA PHE A 354 -3.81 2.12 -12.89
C PHE A 354 -2.79 1.22 -13.58
N ALA A 355 -1.73 1.84 -14.08
CA ALA A 355 -0.50 1.21 -14.51
C ALA A 355 0.64 1.67 -13.58
N GLU A 356 1.47 0.75 -13.10
CA GLU A 356 2.64 1.06 -12.27
C GLU A 356 3.88 0.46 -12.91
N ALA A 357 4.88 1.30 -13.15
CA ALA A 357 6.15 0.89 -13.72
C ALA A 357 7.27 1.31 -12.77
N GLY A 358 8.24 0.43 -12.53
CA GLY A 358 9.35 0.77 -11.66
C GLY A 358 10.59 -0.06 -11.89
N VAL A 359 11.68 0.41 -11.29
CA VAL A 359 12.98 -0.21 -11.32
C VAL A 359 13.35 -0.58 -9.89
N SER A 360 14.06 -1.69 -9.69
CA SER A 360 14.61 -2.06 -8.41
C SER A 360 16.10 -2.34 -8.52
N TYR A 361 16.86 -1.93 -7.52
CA TYR A 361 18.23 -2.35 -7.29
C TYR A 361 18.31 -3.04 -5.94
N GLN A 362 19.02 -4.16 -5.89
CA GLN A 362 19.27 -4.91 -4.66
C GLN A 362 20.71 -5.42 -4.64
N TYR A 363 21.35 -5.28 -3.49
CA TYR A 363 22.65 -5.87 -3.18
C TYR A 363 22.48 -6.85 -2.03
N ASP A 364 22.96 -8.08 -2.21
CA ASP A 364 22.93 -9.13 -1.21
C ASP A 364 24.32 -9.69 -0.97
N SER A 365 24.73 -9.76 0.29
CA SER A 365 25.80 -10.63 0.76
C SER A 365 25.16 -11.85 1.44
N VAL A 366 25.42 -13.05 0.92
CA VAL A 366 24.78 -14.31 1.36
C VAL A 366 25.81 -15.29 1.91
N SER A 367 25.36 -16.44 2.40
CA SER A 367 26.27 -17.53 2.74
C SER A 367 26.93 -18.10 1.47
N PRO A 368 28.28 -18.12 1.36
CA PRO A 368 28.97 -18.68 0.21
C PRO A 368 28.81 -20.20 0.14
N GLY A 369 28.78 -20.71 -1.09
CA GLY A 369 29.12 -22.10 -1.36
C GLY A 369 30.64 -22.35 -1.28
N TYR A 370 31.03 -23.62 -1.16
CA TYR A 370 32.43 -24.03 -1.15
C TYR A 370 32.64 -25.28 -2.02
N GLU A 371 33.71 -25.28 -2.82
CA GLU A 371 34.09 -26.39 -3.69
C GLU A 371 35.51 -26.90 -3.40
N GLY A 372 35.70 -28.22 -3.54
CA GLY A 372 37.01 -28.88 -3.56
C GLY A 372 37.59 -29.37 -2.23
N GLY A 373 38.83 -29.86 -2.31
CA GLY A 373 39.77 -30.10 -1.20
C GLY A 373 40.98 -29.16 -1.32
N PRO A 374 42.08 -29.29 -0.54
CA PRO A 374 43.15 -28.28 -0.52
C PRO A 374 43.74 -28.02 -1.92
N PRO A 375 43.56 -26.81 -2.51
CA PRO A 375 43.00 -25.59 -1.91
C PRO A 375 41.47 -25.49 -1.98
N LEU A 376 40.85 -25.24 -0.82
CA LEU A 376 39.42 -24.96 -0.69
C LEU A 376 39.05 -23.67 -1.46
N VAL A 377 38.05 -23.74 -2.33
CA VAL A 377 37.56 -22.59 -3.10
C VAL A 377 36.27 -22.07 -2.47
N ARG A 378 36.28 -20.80 -2.04
CA ARG A 378 35.07 -20.06 -1.61
C ARG A 378 34.39 -19.51 -2.86
N LEU A 379 33.14 -19.90 -3.10
CA LEU A 379 32.33 -19.36 -4.19
C LEU A 379 31.88 -17.92 -3.86
N ARG A 380 31.39 -17.23 -4.88
CA ARG A 380 30.83 -15.87 -4.75
C ARG A 380 29.71 -15.85 -3.71
N ASP A 381 29.70 -14.81 -2.89
CA ASP A 381 28.68 -14.55 -1.88
C ASP A 381 28.05 -13.17 -2.00
N THR A 382 28.43 -12.38 -3.01
CA THR A 382 27.87 -11.05 -3.26
C THR A 382 27.14 -11.01 -4.59
N TYR A 383 25.87 -10.59 -4.56
CA TYR A 383 25.00 -10.53 -5.73
C TYR A 383 24.38 -9.14 -5.85
N GLU A 384 24.49 -8.57 -7.04
CA GLU A 384 23.73 -7.39 -7.43
C GLU A 384 22.58 -7.83 -8.34
N THR A 385 21.38 -7.33 -8.08
CA THR A 385 20.18 -7.58 -8.86
C THR A 385 19.58 -6.25 -9.31
N VAL A 386 19.43 -6.10 -10.62
CA VAL A 386 18.68 -4.99 -11.23
C VAL A 386 17.40 -5.55 -11.83
N GLY A 387 16.26 -4.99 -11.43
CA GLY A 387 14.96 -5.47 -11.84
C GLY A 387 14.11 -4.37 -12.45
N GLY A 388 13.22 -4.74 -13.37
CA GLY A 388 12.14 -3.90 -13.86
C GLY A 388 10.80 -4.59 -13.60
N HIS A 389 9.80 -3.83 -13.18
CA HIS A 389 8.43 -4.35 -13.01
C HIS A 389 7.41 -3.45 -13.68
N LEU A 390 6.32 -4.08 -14.12
CA LEU A 390 5.17 -3.44 -14.71
C LEU A 390 3.90 -4.12 -14.18
N ALA A 391 3.02 -3.34 -13.56
CA ALA A 391 1.76 -3.80 -13.00
C ALA A 391 0.58 -3.03 -13.58
N PHE A 392 -0.53 -3.72 -13.77
CA PHE A 392 -1.80 -3.14 -14.18
C PHE A 392 -2.90 -3.64 -13.25
N GLU A 393 -3.74 -2.75 -12.75
CA GLU A 393 -4.96 -3.10 -12.03
C GLU A 393 -6.16 -2.47 -12.72
N ASN A 394 -7.25 -3.22 -12.84
CA ASN A 394 -8.51 -2.75 -13.42
C ASN A 394 -9.70 -3.33 -12.66
N VAL A 395 -10.68 -2.48 -12.37
CA VAL A 395 -12.04 -2.85 -11.95
C VAL A 395 -12.87 -3.04 -13.22
N LEU A 396 -13.01 -4.30 -13.65
CA LEU A 396 -13.67 -4.65 -14.91
C LEU A 396 -15.19 -4.61 -14.81
N THR A 397 -15.73 -4.89 -13.62
CA THR A 397 -17.17 -4.81 -13.31
C THR A 397 -17.33 -4.37 -11.85
N ARG A 398 -18.55 -4.01 -11.43
CA ARG A 398 -18.88 -3.74 -10.02
C ARG A 398 -18.49 -4.88 -9.05
N ARG A 399 -18.27 -6.10 -9.55
CA ARG A 399 -17.94 -7.30 -8.75
C ARG A 399 -16.56 -7.86 -9.04
N LEU A 400 -15.81 -7.34 -10.02
CA LEU A 400 -14.57 -7.96 -10.47
C LEU A 400 -13.44 -6.94 -10.56
N ARG A 401 -12.40 -7.17 -9.75
CA ARG A 401 -11.13 -6.45 -9.81
C ARG A 401 -10.02 -7.43 -10.21
N THR A 402 -9.17 -7.00 -11.13
CA THR A 402 -8.07 -7.80 -11.67
C THR A 402 -6.76 -7.04 -11.56
N ARG A 403 -5.68 -7.76 -11.25
CA ARG A 403 -4.31 -7.23 -11.29
C ARG A 403 -3.41 -8.19 -12.04
N VAL A 404 -2.54 -7.67 -12.89
CA VAL A 404 -1.49 -8.43 -13.57
C VAL A 404 -0.18 -7.70 -13.38
N GLU A 405 0.86 -8.44 -13.00
CA GLU A 405 2.20 -7.90 -12.75
C GLU A 405 3.25 -8.78 -13.42
N GLY A 406 4.12 -8.14 -14.20
CA GLY A 406 5.30 -8.76 -14.80
C GLY A 406 6.56 -8.15 -14.22
N ARG A 407 7.56 -8.99 -13.94
CA ARG A 407 8.87 -8.59 -13.42
C ARG A 407 9.97 -9.31 -14.16
N ILE A 408 11.07 -8.60 -14.41
CA ILE A 408 12.29 -9.15 -15.00
C ILE A 408 13.44 -8.76 -14.07
N ASP A 409 14.20 -9.73 -13.61
CA ASP A 409 15.38 -9.55 -12.75
C ASP A 409 16.64 -10.04 -13.46
N ASP A 410 17.68 -9.21 -13.43
CA ASP A 410 19.03 -9.50 -13.90
C ASP A 410 19.96 -9.51 -12.69
N THR A 411 20.42 -10.71 -12.31
CA THR A 411 21.27 -10.91 -11.14
C THR A 411 22.66 -11.34 -11.58
N THR A 412 23.68 -10.84 -10.90
CA THR A 412 25.09 -11.16 -11.16
C THR A 412 25.33 -12.68 -11.29
N GLU A 413 25.96 -13.11 -12.38
CA GLU A 413 26.29 -14.52 -12.68
C GLU A 413 25.07 -15.46 -12.71
N ARG A 414 23.90 -14.92 -13.02
CA ARG A 414 22.66 -15.68 -13.23
C ARG A 414 22.02 -15.30 -14.56
N GLU A 415 21.16 -16.19 -15.04
CA GLU A 415 20.32 -15.89 -16.19
C GLU A 415 19.16 -14.99 -15.77
N LYS A 416 18.57 -14.30 -16.75
CA LYS A 416 17.45 -13.41 -16.48
C LYS A 416 16.25 -14.20 -15.97
N ARG A 417 15.70 -13.76 -14.85
CA ARG A 417 14.49 -14.32 -14.27
C ARG A 417 13.29 -13.49 -14.70
N VAL A 418 12.28 -14.16 -15.25
CA VAL A 418 10.99 -13.54 -15.57
C VAL A 418 9.94 -14.09 -14.63
N THR A 419 9.20 -13.21 -13.98
CA THR A 419 8.09 -13.54 -13.09
C THR A 419 6.81 -12.87 -13.60
N LEU A 420 5.72 -13.62 -13.62
CA LEU A 420 4.39 -13.16 -13.97
C LEU A 420 3.42 -13.54 -12.85
N GLN A 421 2.64 -12.58 -12.38
CA GLN A 421 1.61 -12.79 -11.36
C GLN A 421 0.28 -12.20 -11.84
N GLY A 422 -0.80 -12.94 -11.61
CA GLY A 422 -2.16 -12.49 -11.87
C GLY A 422 -3.02 -12.66 -10.63
N ALA A 423 -3.88 -11.69 -10.33
CA ALA A 423 -4.83 -11.74 -9.24
C ALA A 423 -6.24 -11.39 -9.74
N LEU A 424 -7.23 -12.10 -9.19
CA LEU A 424 -8.66 -11.93 -9.48
C LEU A 424 -9.42 -11.84 -8.15
N ASN A 425 -10.01 -10.68 -7.87
CA ASN A 425 -10.86 -10.46 -6.71
C ASN A 425 -12.31 -10.34 -7.20
N TYR A 426 -13.14 -11.31 -6.85
CA TYR A 426 -14.52 -11.42 -7.31
C TYR A 426 -15.51 -11.43 -6.15
N ALA A 427 -16.43 -10.46 -6.12
CA ALA A 427 -17.56 -10.44 -5.21
C ALA A 427 -18.65 -11.38 -5.74
N LEU A 428 -18.69 -12.61 -5.20
CA LEU A 428 -19.66 -13.64 -5.59
C LEU A 428 -21.09 -13.24 -5.21
N ALA A 429 -21.23 -12.58 -4.07
CA ALA A 429 -22.46 -12.02 -3.52
C ALA A 429 -22.12 -10.82 -2.63
N GLU A 430 -23.12 -10.13 -2.08
CA GLU A 430 -22.92 -8.97 -1.19
C GLU A 430 -22.04 -9.28 0.02
N ASN A 431 -22.07 -10.52 0.51
CA ASN A 431 -21.33 -10.98 1.68
C ASN A 431 -20.31 -12.10 1.37
N TRP A 432 -19.98 -12.33 0.10
CA TRP A 432 -19.00 -13.35 -0.31
C TRP A 432 -17.98 -12.79 -1.29
N VAL A 433 -16.70 -12.98 -0.97
CA VAL A 433 -15.57 -12.57 -1.81
C VAL A 433 -14.66 -13.75 -2.06
N ALA A 434 -14.35 -13.99 -3.33
CA ALA A 434 -13.31 -14.92 -3.76
C ALA A 434 -12.08 -14.13 -4.23
N ARG A 435 -10.91 -14.49 -3.70
CA ARG A 435 -9.61 -13.94 -4.11
C ARG A 435 -8.77 -15.06 -4.69
N LEU A 436 -8.43 -14.95 -5.96
CA LEU A 436 -7.61 -15.91 -6.69
C LEU A 436 -6.28 -15.26 -7.04
N THR A 437 -5.18 -15.99 -6.92
CA THR A 437 -3.86 -15.53 -7.35
C THR A 437 -3.13 -16.67 -8.02
N VAL A 438 -2.50 -16.38 -9.15
CA VAL A 438 -1.66 -17.32 -9.89
C VAL A 438 -0.31 -16.65 -10.14
N GLY A 439 0.76 -17.43 -10.09
CA GLY A 439 2.11 -16.95 -10.33
C GLY A 439 2.93 -17.95 -11.12
N TYR A 440 3.80 -17.45 -11.98
CA TYR A 440 4.74 -18.23 -12.76
C TYR A 440 6.09 -17.52 -12.79
N ALA A 441 7.17 -18.24 -12.55
CA ALA A 441 8.53 -17.73 -12.67
C ALA A 441 9.38 -18.69 -13.52
N LYS A 442 10.28 -18.13 -14.31
CA LYS A 442 11.21 -18.88 -15.17
C LYS A 442 12.58 -18.22 -15.16
N GLU A 443 13.63 -19.04 -15.05
CA GLU A 443 15.02 -18.65 -15.25
C GLU A 443 15.71 -19.80 -16.00
N ASP A 444 16.17 -19.53 -17.22
CA ASP A 444 16.85 -20.54 -18.04
C ASP A 444 18.19 -20.94 -17.37
N PRO A 445 18.69 -22.17 -17.52
CA PRO A 445 18.14 -23.26 -18.33
C PRO A 445 17.19 -24.21 -17.56
N HIS A 446 17.15 -24.19 -16.22
CA HIS A 446 16.58 -25.30 -15.43
C HIS A 446 15.54 -24.89 -14.37
N PHE A 447 15.21 -23.61 -14.23
CA PHE A 447 14.29 -23.15 -13.20
C PHE A 447 12.94 -22.74 -13.77
N SER A 448 11.89 -23.37 -13.24
CA SER A 448 10.53 -22.87 -13.33
C SER A 448 9.81 -23.09 -12.01
N ALA A 449 8.96 -22.14 -11.64
CA ALA A 449 8.09 -22.25 -10.49
C ALA A 449 6.69 -21.78 -10.86
N LYS A 450 5.66 -22.45 -10.32
CA LYS A 450 4.27 -22.06 -10.47
C LYS A 450 3.56 -22.10 -9.13
N SER A 451 2.63 -21.18 -8.95
CA SER A 451 1.81 -21.10 -7.75
C SER A 451 0.38 -20.75 -8.09
N ALA A 452 -0.54 -21.25 -7.26
CA ALA A 452 -1.95 -20.90 -7.31
C ALA A 452 -2.47 -20.82 -5.88
N SER A 453 -3.24 -19.79 -5.55
CA SER A 453 -3.93 -19.67 -4.28
C SER A 453 -5.36 -19.17 -4.46
N ALA A 454 -6.24 -19.62 -3.59
CA ALA A 454 -7.61 -19.22 -3.53
C ALA A 454 -8.00 -18.93 -2.08
N VAL A 455 -8.72 -17.84 -1.86
CA VAL A 455 -9.33 -17.50 -0.58
C VAL A 455 -10.81 -17.23 -0.84
N LEU A 456 -11.68 -17.91 -0.10
CA LEU A 456 -13.10 -17.64 -0.08
C LEU A 456 -13.44 -17.07 1.30
N GLU A 457 -13.89 -15.82 1.34
CA GLU A 457 -14.22 -15.09 2.56
C GLU A 457 -15.71 -14.76 2.58
N ARG A 458 -16.33 -14.95 3.75
CA ARG A 458 -17.70 -14.55 4.02
C ARG A 458 -17.73 -13.45 5.08
N ASP A 459 -18.53 -12.42 4.82
CA ASP A 459 -18.86 -11.36 5.75
C ASP A 459 -20.11 -11.72 6.60
N TRP A 460 -20.00 -11.54 7.91
CA TRP A 460 -21.09 -11.47 8.86
C TRP A 460 -21.21 -10.05 9.43
N HIS A 461 -22.14 -9.29 8.85
CA HIS A 461 -22.60 -7.98 9.34
C HIS A 461 -21.50 -6.92 9.47
N GLY A 462 -20.51 -6.92 8.57
CA GLY A 462 -19.41 -5.95 8.52
C GLY A 462 -18.45 -6.00 9.72
N THR A 463 -18.62 -6.98 10.61
CA THR A 463 -17.86 -7.08 11.87
C THR A 463 -16.97 -8.32 11.88
N TRP A 464 -17.50 -9.47 11.43
CA TRP A 464 -16.79 -10.74 11.44
C TRP A 464 -16.66 -11.27 10.02
N PHE A 465 -15.47 -11.74 9.69
CA PHE A 465 -15.17 -12.33 8.40
C PHE A 465 -14.53 -13.69 8.64
N VAL A 466 -15.04 -14.74 8.01
CA VAL A 466 -14.44 -16.08 8.06
C VAL A 466 -14.01 -16.46 6.67
N SER A 467 -12.78 -16.96 6.56
CA SER A 467 -12.20 -17.37 5.29
C SER A 467 -11.76 -18.82 5.31
N VAL A 468 -11.84 -19.44 4.14
CA VAL A 468 -11.18 -20.70 3.83
C VAL A 468 -10.16 -20.39 2.75
N PHE A 469 -8.93 -20.87 2.91
CA PHE A 469 -7.88 -20.63 1.93
C PHE A 469 -7.16 -21.92 1.54
N GLY A 470 -6.62 -21.91 0.33
CA GLY A 470 -5.76 -22.97 -0.20
C GLY A 470 -4.65 -22.39 -1.05
N ARG A 471 -3.47 -23.00 -1.01
CA ARG A 471 -2.31 -22.63 -1.82
C ARG A 471 -1.59 -23.88 -2.33
N TYR A 472 -1.18 -23.82 -3.58
CA TYR A 472 -0.33 -24.78 -4.26
C TYR A 472 0.92 -24.07 -4.77
N TYR A 473 2.07 -24.72 -4.64
CA TYR A 473 3.34 -24.29 -5.19
C TYR A 473 4.12 -25.49 -5.71
N GLU A 474 4.76 -25.34 -6.86
CA GLU A 474 5.64 -26.35 -7.45
C GLU A 474 6.82 -25.67 -8.14
N ASP A 475 8.04 -26.15 -7.90
CA ASP A 475 9.25 -25.74 -8.60
C ASP A 475 10.06 -26.93 -9.14
N THR A 476 11.01 -26.65 -10.04
CA THR A 476 11.86 -27.68 -10.67
C THR A 476 13.19 -27.93 -9.97
N SER A 477 13.73 -26.98 -9.21
CA SER A 477 14.91 -27.08 -8.32
C SER A 477 15.41 -25.67 -7.97
N GLU A 478 16.46 -25.54 -7.16
CA GLU A 478 17.25 -24.30 -7.08
C GLU A 478 18.26 -24.20 -8.24
N ILE A 479 18.84 -23.01 -8.43
CA ILE A 479 19.79 -22.69 -9.50
C ILE A 479 21.22 -22.82 -8.99
N ASP A 480 22.08 -23.38 -9.85
CA ASP A 480 23.36 -24.00 -9.53
C ASP A 480 24.54 -23.01 -9.37
N ASN A 481 24.40 -21.76 -9.85
CA ASN A 481 25.56 -20.88 -10.08
C ASN A 481 26.24 -20.33 -8.79
N GLY A 482 25.67 -20.54 -7.60
CA GLY A 482 26.17 -19.99 -6.33
C GLY A 482 26.31 -21.00 -5.18
N ILE A 483 25.98 -22.27 -5.45
CA ILE A 483 25.98 -23.36 -4.48
C ILE A 483 26.72 -24.52 -5.14
N ALA A 484 27.47 -25.32 -4.38
CA ALA A 484 28.11 -26.50 -4.96
C ALA A 484 27.03 -27.42 -5.57
N LEU A 485 27.28 -27.98 -6.76
CA LEU A 485 26.32 -28.78 -7.55
C LEU A 485 25.52 -29.83 -6.74
N ASP A 486 26.18 -30.47 -5.77
CA ASP A 486 25.59 -31.50 -4.92
C ASP A 486 24.65 -30.98 -3.82
N ALA A 487 24.65 -29.67 -3.56
CA ALA A 487 23.90 -29.00 -2.50
C ALA A 487 22.67 -28.23 -2.99
N ALA A 488 22.43 -28.14 -4.30
CA ALA A 488 21.24 -27.52 -4.87
C ALA A 488 19.95 -28.21 -4.40
N ALA A 489 18.90 -27.43 -4.15
CA ALA A 489 17.63 -27.98 -3.69
C ALA A 489 16.93 -28.80 -4.79
N PRO A 490 16.43 -30.01 -4.47
CA PRO A 490 15.64 -30.80 -5.42
C PRO A 490 14.26 -30.17 -5.66
N PRO A 491 13.54 -30.57 -6.73
CA PRO A 491 12.19 -30.09 -7.01
C PRO A 491 11.26 -30.24 -5.80
N LEU A 492 10.46 -29.22 -5.52
CA LEU A 492 9.59 -29.12 -4.35
C LEU A 492 8.13 -28.93 -4.77
N LYS A 493 7.22 -29.64 -4.09
CA LYS A 493 5.79 -29.37 -4.10
C LYS A 493 5.31 -28.97 -2.72
N THR A 494 4.54 -27.90 -2.65
CA THR A 494 3.93 -27.43 -1.40
C THR A 494 2.43 -27.29 -1.53
N TYR A 495 1.70 -27.79 -0.54
CA TYR A 495 0.25 -27.73 -0.44
C TYR A 495 -0.14 -27.13 0.91
N GLN A 496 -1.00 -26.13 0.92
CA GLN A 496 -1.50 -25.51 2.14
C GLN A 496 -3.01 -25.36 2.05
N ALA A 497 -3.69 -25.58 3.17
CA ALA A 497 -5.09 -25.27 3.32
C ALA A 497 -5.35 -24.81 4.75
N GLY A 498 -6.31 -23.92 4.96
CA GLY A 498 -6.57 -23.41 6.30
C GLY A 498 -7.84 -22.58 6.41
N LEU A 499 -8.05 -22.09 7.64
CA LEU A 499 -9.16 -21.25 8.02
C LEU A 499 -8.63 -19.93 8.57
N GLY A 500 -9.35 -18.86 8.28
CA GLY A 500 -9.08 -17.53 8.80
C GLY A 500 -10.31 -16.93 9.46
N VAL A 501 -10.08 -16.13 10.49
CA VAL A 501 -11.10 -15.27 11.10
C VAL A 501 -10.54 -13.86 11.23
N ARG A 502 -11.33 -12.87 10.82
CA ARG A 502 -11.01 -11.46 10.99
C ARG A 502 -12.18 -10.77 11.68
N ARG A 503 -11.86 -9.93 12.66
CA ARG A 503 -12.80 -9.04 13.31
C ARG A 503 -12.42 -7.60 12.98
N GLN A 504 -13.39 -6.84 12.49
CA GLN A 504 -13.24 -5.41 12.22
C GLN A 504 -14.04 -4.63 13.26
N GLY A 505 -13.40 -3.65 13.89
CA GLY A 505 -14.02 -2.66 14.76
C GLY A 505 -13.75 -1.25 14.27
N ASN A 506 -14.17 -0.25 15.03
CA ASN A 506 -14.15 1.16 14.58
C ASN A 506 -12.75 1.73 14.39
N ARG A 507 -11.77 1.28 15.17
CA ARG A 507 -10.37 1.75 15.14
C ARG A 507 -9.35 0.62 15.10
N ALA A 508 -9.81 -0.61 15.12
CA ALA A 508 -8.93 -1.77 15.22
C ALA A 508 -9.47 -2.95 14.42
N ALA A 509 -8.58 -3.69 13.79
CA ALA A 509 -8.88 -4.96 13.15
C ALA A 509 -7.93 -6.04 13.67
N ILE A 510 -8.46 -7.23 13.92
CA ILE A 510 -7.69 -8.41 14.32
C ILE A 510 -7.95 -9.50 13.28
N LYS A 511 -6.91 -10.17 12.81
CA LYS A 511 -7.00 -11.33 11.91
C LYS A 511 -6.19 -12.48 12.50
N PHE A 512 -6.71 -13.70 12.35
CA PHE A 512 -6.02 -14.93 12.72
C PHE A 512 -6.28 -16.01 11.68
N ASP A 513 -5.21 -16.57 11.13
CA ASP A 513 -5.24 -17.67 10.17
C ASP A 513 -4.46 -18.87 10.72
N ILE A 514 -4.97 -20.08 10.45
CA ILE A 514 -4.35 -21.33 10.85
C ILE A 514 -4.57 -22.42 9.79
N GLY A 515 -3.56 -23.23 9.53
CA GLY A 515 -3.73 -24.38 8.65
C GLY A 515 -2.48 -25.25 8.51
N PRO A 516 -2.64 -26.52 8.12
CA PRO A 516 -1.52 -27.36 7.73
C PRO A 516 -0.89 -26.89 6.40
N CYS A 517 0.42 -27.07 6.30
CA CYS A 517 1.18 -26.89 5.07
C CYS A 517 2.12 -28.09 4.90
N PHE A 518 2.17 -28.67 3.70
CA PHE A 518 2.90 -29.89 3.40
C PHE A 518 3.94 -29.60 2.33
N SER A 519 5.22 -29.84 2.63
CA SER A 519 6.33 -29.72 1.69
C SER A 519 6.83 -31.12 1.32
N ARG A 520 6.94 -31.39 0.02
CA ARG A 520 7.34 -32.69 -0.53
C ARG A 520 8.45 -32.52 -1.57
N TYR A 521 9.62 -33.08 -1.31
CA TYR A 521 10.76 -33.02 -2.23
C TYR A 521 10.79 -34.24 -3.15
N ALA A 522 11.23 -34.04 -4.39
CA ALA A 522 11.44 -35.14 -5.34
C ALA A 522 12.65 -35.99 -4.95
N LEU A 523 12.43 -37.29 -4.78
CA LEU A 523 13.47 -38.27 -4.49
C LEU A 523 14.26 -38.60 -5.77
N HIS A 524 15.59 -38.50 -5.71
CA HIS A 524 16.47 -38.85 -6.82
C HIS A 524 17.48 -39.94 -6.38
N PRO A 525 17.63 -41.06 -7.14
CA PRO A 525 18.48 -42.18 -6.73
C PRO A 525 19.99 -41.89 -6.61
N ARG A 526 20.47 -40.75 -7.12
CA ARG A 526 21.90 -40.37 -7.16
C ARG A 526 22.21 -39.09 -6.37
N ARG A 527 21.35 -38.69 -5.43
CA ARG A 527 21.55 -37.47 -4.66
C ARG A 527 22.54 -37.69 -3.50
N ASN A 528 23.31 -36.66 -3.17
CA ASN A 528 24.17 -36.66 -1.99
C ASN A 528 23.32 -36.72 -0.71
N THR A 529 23.49 -37.81 0.04
CA THR A 529 22.73 -38.11 1.27
C THR A 529 23.08 -37.19 2.43
N ASP A 530 24.20 -36.47 2.37
CA ASP A 530 24.58 -35.49 3.40
C ASP A 530 23.50 -34.41 3.62
N PHE A 531 22.70 -34.12 2.58
CA PHE A 531 21.64 -33.10 2.60
C PHE A 531 20.24 -33.66 2.89
N ASP A 532 20.09 -34.95 3.19
CA ASP A 532 18.78 -35.58 3.38
C ASP A 532 18.00 -34.96 4.54
N GLN A 533 18.69 -34.53 5.60
CA GLN A 533 18.05 -33.82 6.69
C GLN A 533 17.49 -32.44 6.27
N LEU A 534 18.22 -31.73 5.41
CA LEU A 534 17.83 -30.42 4.92
C LEU A 534 16.62 -30.52 3.96
N TYR A 535 16.66 -31.44 3.00
CA TYR A 535 15.65 -31.61 1.96
C TYR A 535 14.75 -32.84 2.19
N LYS A 536 14.31 -33.04 3.43
CA LYS A 536 13.27 -34.01 3.77
C LYS A 536 11.87 -33.40 3.64
N ASP A 537 10.89 -34.27 3.44
CA ASP A 537 9.48 -33.92 3.51
C ASP A 537 9.12 -33.38 4.90
N ARG A 538 8.27 -32.35 4.92
CA ARG A 538 7.85 -31.71 6.17
C ARG A 538 6.36 -31.41 6.18
N ASP A 539 5.79 -31.61 7.36
CA ASP A 539 4.43 -31.22 7.70
C ASP A 539 4.55 -30.05 8.67
N TRP A 540 4.05 -28.91 8.23
CA TRP A 540 4.13 -27.63 8.92
C TRP A 540 2.76 -27.26 9.48
N LEU A 541 2.75 -26.70 10.67
CA LEU A 541 1.67 -25.86 11.15
C LEU A 541 1.95 -24.41 10.74
N SER A 542 1.05 -23.82 9.96
CA SER A 542 1.07 -22.41 9.59
C SER A 542 0.12 -21.63 10.50
N LEU A 543 0.63 -20.54 11.07
CA LEU A 543 -0.12 -19.61 11.90
C LEU A 543 0.17 -18.19 11.42
N GLN A 544 -0.85 -17.34 11.36
CA GLN A 544 -0.69 -15.90 11.15
C GLN A 544 -1.66 -15.14 12.05
N ALA A 545 -1.17 -14.09 12.71
CA ALA A 545 -1.98 -13.18 13.48
C ALA A 545 -1.61 -11.74 13.11
N ALA A 546 -2.61 -10.92 12.78
CA ALA A 546 -2.39 -9.51 12.47
C ALA A 546 -3.30 -8.64 13.35
N TYR A 547 -2.76 -7.52 13.82
CA TYR A 547 -3.47 -6.47 14.55
C TYR A 547 -3.18 -5.13 13.89
N GLN A 548 -4.23 -4.43 13.47
CA GLN A 548 -4.16 -3.11 12.87
C GLN A 548 -4.90 -2.13 13.77
N TYR A 549 -4.33 -0.94 14.00
CA TYR A 549 -4.92 0.12 14.80
C TYR A 549 -4.80 1.47 14.08
N GLN A 550 -5.92 2.19 13.99
CA GLN A 550 -6.02 3.53 13.43
C GLN A 550 -6.15 4.53 14.59
N PHE A 551 -5.27 5.53 14.62
CA PHE A 551 -5.11 6.46 15.76
C PHE A 551 -6.21 7.51 15.85
#